data_AF-A0A537W8W7-F1
#
_entry.id   AF-A0A537W8W7-F1
#
_cell.length_a   1.000
_cell.length_b   1.000
_cell.length_c   1.000
_cell.angle_alpha   90.00
_cell.angle_beta   90.00
_cell.angle_gamma   90.00
#
_symmetry.space_group_name_H-M   'P 1'
#
loop_
_entity.id
_entity.type
_entity.pdbx_description
1 polymer ?
#
loop_
_entity_poly.entity_id
_entity_poly.type
_entity_poly.pdbx_seq_one_letter_code
_entity_poly.pdbx_strand_id
1 'polypeptide(L)'
;NTWDNVRKAAPKLKAAGHPLGIGQSAELDSNMALMSFLMCFGAYVQDEHHRVTIKTKKTVEAVNFMADIYKKGETDEIFGWDPAGNNNFLYSGRGSLILNAISATRTPEDRKLPFAEQLYISPIPRGPAARRGFEHVMGCYTIWKFAKNPAAAKKFLADLEINYKEAFIASKFYNFPSFPGAYPFSKIKKIAGQDPHKPHGKYQVLTTIAQKYTVNPGYPGHSNAAFGEMFSKFLIPKMFAQVSQGKMSAADAVSAANRDIQAIYTKWRKAGKI
;
A
#
# COMPACT_ATOMS: atom_id res chain seq x y z
N ASN A 1 -11.80 10.80 -8.19
CA ASN A 1 -10.32 10.64 -8.10
C ASN A 1 -9.72 11.25 -6.82
N THR A 2 -10.56 11.67 -5.86
CA THR A 2 -10.18 12.14 -4.52
C THR A 2 -10.77 11.21 -3.46
N TRP A 3 -10.24 11.25 -2.24
CA TRP A 3 -10.82 10.52 -1.11
C TRP A 3 -12.26 10.96 -0.80
N ASP A 4 -12.60 12.24 -1.00
CA ASP A 4 -14.00 12.69 -0.88
C ASP A 4 -14.93 12.06 -1.91
N ASN A 5 -14.47 11.84 -3.15
CA ASN A 5 -15.29 11.15 -4.14
C ASN A 5 -15.52 9.68 -3.73
N VAL A 6 -14.50 9.03 -3.16
CA VAL A 6 -14.63 7.66 -2.61
C VAL A 6 -15.65 7.65 -1.47
N ARG A 7 -15.52 8.56 -0.50
CA ARG A 7 -16.44 8.70 0.63
C ARG A 7 -17.89 9.00 0.21
N LYS A 8 -18.09 9.81 -0.83
CA LYS A 8 -19.43 10.09 -1.39
C LYS A 8 -20.03 8.90 -2.16
N ALA A 9 -19.19 8.08 -2.79
CA ALA A 9 -19.62 6.90 -3.54
C ALA A 9 -19.92 5.70 -2.64
N ALA A 10 -19.17 5.56 -1.54
CA ALA A 10 -19.26 4.50 -0.53
C ALA A 10 -20.70 4.00 -0.24
N PRO A 11 -21.64 4.84 0.24
CA PRO A 11 -22.99 4.38 0.56
C PRO A 11 -23.80 3.93 -0.65
N LYS A 12 -23.60 4.56 -1.81
CA LYS A 12 -24.30 4.20 -3.05
C LYS A 12 -23.85 2.82 -3.55
N LEU A 13 -22.55 2.58 -3.51
CA LEU A 13 -21.94 1.31 -3.91
C LEU A 13 -22.34 0.18 -2.96
N LYS A 14 -22.31 0.43 -1.64
CA LYS A 14 -22.81 -0.54 -0.64
C LYS A 14 -24.30 -0.85 -0.83
N ALA A 15 -25.15 0.15 -1.04
CA ALA A 15 -26.59 -0.05 -1.30
C ALA A 15 -26.86 -0.83 -2.59
N ALA A 16 -25.99 -0.72 -3.59
CA ALA A 16 -26.03 -1.50 -4.82
C ALA A 16 -25.45 -2.93 -4.67
N GLY A 17 -25.11 -3.36 -3.44
CA GLY A 17 -24.54 -4.69 -3.18
C GLY A 17 -23.03 -4.80 -3.47
N HIS A 18 -22.37 -3.68 -3.80
CA HIS A 18 -20.95 -3.64 -4.15
C HIS A 18 -20.13 -2.77 -3.20
N PRO A 19 -19.90 -3.17 -1.93
CA PRO A 19 -19.19 -2.33 -0.96
C PRO A 19 -17.74 -2.05 -1.33
N LEU A 20 -17.15 -1.05 -0.67
CA LEU A 20 -15.71 -0.81 -0.70
C LEU A 20 -14.98 -1.83 0.20
N GLY A 21 -13.69 -2.04 -0.05
CA GLY A 21 -12.87 -3.02 0.64
C GLY A 21 -11.48 -2.50 0.99
N ILE A 22 -11.40 -1.56 1.94
CA ILE A 22 -10.15 -1.02 2.46
C ILE A 22 -9.88 -1.66 3.81
N GLY A 23 -8.90 -2.58 3.84
CA GLY A 23 -8.58 -3.35 5.02
C GLY A 23 -8.18 -2.49 6.23
N GLN A 24 -8.61 -2.93 7.42
CA GLN A 24 -8.16 -2.40 8.71
C GLN A 24 -7.73 -3.54 9.65
N SER A 25 -7.28 -4.66 9.10
CA SER A 25 -6.82 -5.83 9.85
C SER A 25 -5.30 -5.79 10.05
N ALA A 26 -4.81 -6.65 10.95
CA ALA A 26 -3.39 -6.78 11.26
C ALA A 26 -2.66 -7.60 10.18
N GLU A 27 -2.62 -7.06 8.96
CA GLU A 27 -1.97 -7.66 7.80
C GLU A 27 -1.32 -6.60 6.90
N LEU A 28 -0.52 -7.07 5.94
CA LEU A 28 0.39 -6.26 5.14
C LEU A 28 -0.32 -5.19 4.30
N ASP A 29 -1.36 -5.55 3.55
CA ASP A 29 -2.01 -4.69 2.58
C ASP A 29 -2.77 -3.55 3.28
N SER A 30 -3.48 -3.85 4.38
CA SER A 30 -4.12 -2.90 5.29
C SER A 30 -3.10 -1.89 5.81
N ASN A 31 -1.93 -2.38 6.25
CA ASN A 31 -0.87 -1.53 6.75
C ASN A 31 -0.39 -0.55 5.67
N MET A 32 -0.08 -1.07 4.49
CA MET A 32 0.39 -0.28 3.35
C MET A 32 -0.66 0.73 2.89
N ALA A 33 -1.92 0.31 2.77
CA ALA A 33 -3.05 1.14 2.38
C ALA A 33 -3.30 2.28 3.37
N LEU A 34 -3.34 1.99 4.66
CA LEU A 34 -3.66 2.99 5.70
C LEU A 34 -2.51 3.97 5.96
N MET A 35 -1.25 3.54 5.89
CA MET A 35 -0.13 4.47 5.92
C MET A 35 -0.09 5.37 4.67
N SER A 36 -0.38 4.80 3.49
CA SER A 36 -0.53 5.60 2.27
C SER A 36 -1.67 6.62 2.38
N PHE A 37 -2.80 6.20 2.95
CA PHE A 37 -3.94 7.07 3.22
C PHE A 37 -3.58 8.24 4.16
N LEU A 38 -2.85 7.99 5.25
CA LEU A 38 -2.36 9.05 6.14
C LEU A 38 -1.52 10.10 5.39
N MET A 39 -0.65 9.66 4.48
CA MET A 39 0.16 10.58 3.66
C MET A 39 -0.70 11.47 2.75
N CYS A 40 -1.82 10.96 2.23
CA CYS A 40 -2.78 11.79 1.47
C CYS A 40 -3.40 12.93 2.31
N PHE A 41 -3.45 12.77 3.63
CA PHE A 41 -3.86 13.80 4.60
C PHE A 41 -2.68 14.61 5.16
N GLY A 42 -1.45 14.30 4.77
CA GLY A 42 -0.25 14.98 5.25
C GLY A 42 0.09 14.62 6.70
N ALA A 43 -0.30 13.42 7.12
CA ALA A 43 0.09 12.79 8.38
C ALA A 43 1.14 11.71 8.10
N TYR A 44 2.14 11.62 8.98
CA TYR A 44 3.28 10.72 8.84
C TYR A 44 3.59 10.05 10.17
N VAL A 45 4.18 8.86 10.14
CA VAL A 45 4.61 8.17 11.36
C VAL A 45 5.82 8.86 11.98
N GLN A 46 6.78 9.25 11.13
CA GLN A 46 8.03 9.90 11.51
C GLN A 46 8.30 11.12 10.62
N ASP A 47 9.29 11.94 10.97
CA ASP A 47 9.86 12.97 10.08
C ASP A 47 11.17 12.51 9.41
N GLU A 48 11.81 13.42 8.67
CA GLU A 48 13.10 13.21 7.99
C GLU A 48 14.25 12.86 8.94
N HIS A 49 14.09 13.17 10.24
CA HIS A 49 15.06 12.88 11.30
C HIS A 49 14.61 11.72 12.20
N HIS A 50 13.68 10.88 11.73
CA HIS A 50 13.14 9.73 12.46
C HIS A 50 12.56 10.06 13.84
N ARG A 51 12.02 11.27 14.01
CA ARG A 51 11.23 11.64 15.19
C ARG A 51 9.77 11.28 14.92
N VAL A 52 9.09 10.68 15.90
CA VAL A 52 7.69 10.28 15.75
C VAL A 52 6.80 11.52 15.65
N THR A 53 5.96 11.58 14.61
CA THR A 53 5.11 12.74 14.28
C THR A 53 3.63 12.38 14.12
N ILE A 54 3.22 11.14 14.43
CA ILE A 54 1.87 10.65 14.15
C ILE A 54 0.76 11.39 14.92
N LYS A 55 1.05 12.00 16.07
CA LYS A 55 0.04 12.71 16.88
C LYS A 55 -0.20 14.13 16.34
N THR A 56 -1.08 14.26 15.36
CA THR A 56 -1.48 15.56 14.79
C THR A 56 -2.99 15.66 14.58
N LYS A 57 -3.50 16.88 14.41
CA LYS A 57 -4.89 17.12 14.00
C LYS A 57 -5.22 16.45 12.66
N LYS A 58 -4.27 16.43 11.71
CA LYS A 58 -4.42 15.79 10.39
C LYS A 58 -4.58 14.27 10.51
N THR A 59 -3.87 13.65 11.45
CA THR A 59 -4.04 12.21 11.73
C THR A 59 -5.43 11.92 12.28
N VAL A 60 -5.92 12.74 13.23
CA VAL A 60 -7.27 12.59 13.78
C VAL A 60 -8.34 12.77 12.70
N GLU A 61 -8.18 13.76 11.82
CA GLU A 61 -9.05 13.98 10.67
C GLU A 61 -9.08 12.76 9.73
N ALA A 62 -7.92 12.24 9.36
CA ALA A 62 -7.79 11.07 8.50
C ALA A 62 -8.49 9.84 9.13
N VAL A 63 -8.26 9.58 10.41
CA VAL A 63 -8.87 8.44 11.12
C VAL A 63 -10.39 8.55 11.18
N ASN A 64 -10.93 9.75 11.49
CA ASN A 64 -12.37 9.99 11.42
C ASN A 64 -12.93 9.82 10.00
N PHE A 65 -12.20 10.27 8.99
CA PHE A 65 -12.61 10.17 7.60
C PHE A 65 -12.72 8.71 7.14
N MET A 66 -11.74 7.87 7.51
CA MET A 66 -11.79 6.44 7.20
C MET A 66 -12.89 5.72 7.98
N ALA A 67 -13.12 6.07 9.25
CA ALA A 67 -14.24 5.53 10.02
C ALA A 67 -15.60 5.86 9.40
N ASP A 68 -15.74 7.07 8.81
CA ASP A 68 -16.95 7.46 8.06
C ASP A 68 -17.12 6.64 6.76
N ILE A 69 -16.02 6.38 6.04
CA ILE A 69 -16.03 5.47 4.88
C ILE A 69 -16.49 4.09 5.30
N TYR A 70 -15.87 3.50 6.34
CA TYR A 70 -16.21 2.17 6.83
C TYR A 70 -17.71 2.09 7.16
N LYS A 71 -18.19 2.99 8.03
CA LYS A 71 -19.58 3.00 8.51
C LYS A 71 -20.58 3.06 7.35
N LYS A 72 -20.28 3.84 6.31
CA LYS A 72 -21.20 4.08 5.19
C LYS A 72 -21.01 3.12 4.02
N GLY A 73 -19.83 2.52 3.85
CA GLY A 73 -19.42 1.90 2.59
C GLY A 73 -18.83 0.51 2.65
N GLU A 74 -18.47 0.02 3.84
CA GLU A 74 -17.75 -1.25 3.99
C GLU A 74 -18.54 -2.24 4.86
N THR A 75 -18.02 -3.46 4.98
CA THR A 75 -18.56 -4.56 5.79
C THR A 75 -17.51 -5.01 6.81
N ASP A 76 -17.94 -5.66 7.89
CA ASP A 76 -17.05 -6.02 9.00
C ASP A 76 -15.95 -7.03 8.64
N GLU A 77 -16.09 -7.71 7.49
CA GLU A 77 -15.09 -8.66 6.98
C GLU A 77 -13.68 -8.04 6.86
N ILE A 78 -13.59 -6.72 6.61
CA ILE A 78 -12.31 -6.00 6.48
C ILE A 78 -11.42 -6.06 7.73
N PHE A 79 -12.00 -6.33 8.90
CA PHE A 79 -11.24 -6.43 10.16
C PHE A 79 -10.62 -7.81 10.37
N GLY A 80 -11.11 -8.82 9.66
CA GLY A 80 -10.67 -10.21 9.76
C GLY A 80 -9.80 -10.67 8.59
N TRP A 81 -9.45 -9.78 7.66
CA TRP A 81 -8.67 -10.14 6.48
C TRP A 81 -7.24 -10.53 6.82
N ASP A 82 -6.75 -11.51 6.06
CA ASP A 82 -5.34 -11.81 5.86
C ASP A 82 -4.83 -11.12 4.57
N PRO A 83 -3.56 -11.29 4.16
CA PRO A 83 -3.04 -10.69 2.93
C PRO A 83 -3.77 -11.09 1.63
N ALA A 84 -4.58 -12.17 1.63
CA ALA A 84 -5.39 -12.55 0.49
C ALA A 84 -6.81 -11.96 0.55
N GLY A 85 -7.23 -11.42 1.70
CA GLY A 85 -8.60 -11.02 1.99
C GLY A 85 -9.18 -10.00 1.01
N ASN A 86 -8.46 -8.90 0.75
CA ASN A 86 -8.94 -7.88 -0.19
C ASN A 86 -9.03 -8.41 -1.63
N ASN A 87 -8.14 -9.33 -2.02
CA ASN A 87 -8.14 -9.96 -3.34
C ASN A 87 -9.32 -10.90 -3.46
N ASN A 88 -9.54 -11.75 -2.48
CA ASN A 88 -10.70 -12.64 -2.41
C ASN A 88 -12.02 -11.85 -2.41
N PHE A 89 -12.06 -10.71 -1.72
CA PHE A 89 -13.21 -9.79 -1.74
C PHE A 89 -13.49 -9.26 -3.16
N LEU A 90 -12.47 -8.80 -3.88
CA LEU A 90 -12.62 -8.42 -5.28
C LEU A 90 -13.03 -9.62 -6.16
N TYR A 91 -12.43 -10.78 -5.93
CA TYR A 91 -12.66 -11.99 -6.74
C TYR A 91 -14.06 -12.57 -6.56
N SER A 92 -14.72 -12.27 -5.43
CA SER A 92 -16.12 -12.62 -5.21
C SER A 92 -17.09 -11.89 -6.14
N GLY A 93 -16.62 -10.89 -6.90
CA GLY A 93 -17.45 -10.05 -7.77
C GLY A 93 -18.27 -8.99 -7.02
N ARG A 94 -18.18 -8.94 -5.69
CA ARG A 94 -18.87 -7.93 -4.85
C ARG A 94 -18.07 -6.65 -4.71
N GLY A 95 -16.74 -6.69 -4.63
CA GLY A 95 -15.95 -5.50 -4.29
C GLY A 95 -15.93 -4.41 -5.36
N SER A 96 -16.11 -3.16 -4.96
CA SER A 96 -16.01 -1.99 -5.87
C SER A 96 -14.62 -1.34 -5.90
N LEU A 97 -13.86 -1.43 -4.81
CA LEU A 97 -12.56 -0.78 -4.67
C LEU A 97 -11.74 -1.50 -3.60
N ILE A 98 -10.48 -1.77 -3.92
CA ILE A 98 -9.45 -2.20 -2.97
C ILE A 98 -8.18 -1.40 -3.22
N LEU A 99 -7.25 -1.39 -2.26
CA LEU A 99 -5.89 -0.88 -2.43
C LEU A 99 -4.94 -2.08 -2.37
N ASN A 100 -4.41 -2.50 -3.52
CA ASN A 100 -3.45 -3.61 -3.64
C ASN A 100 -2.54 -3.38 -4.87
N ALA A 101 -1.52 -4.21 -5.01
CA ALA A 101 -0.75 -4.40 -6.24
C ALA A 101 -1.60 -4.96 -7.40
N ILE A 102 -1.02 -4.96 -8.59
CA ILE A 102 -1.72 -5.34 -9.83
C ILE A 102 -2.09 -6.83 -9.92
N SER A 103 -1.63 -7.67 -8.99
CA SER A 103 -2.06 -9.08 -8.87
C SER A 103 -3.58 -9.19 -8.71
N ALA A 104 -4.20 -8.19 -8.07
CA ALA A 104 -5.65 -8.04 -7.98
C ALA A 104 -6.34 -7.98 -9.36
N THR A 105 -5.65 -7.52 -10.40
CA THR A 105 -6.18 -7.45 -11.77
C THR A 105 -5.68 -8.62 -12.63
N ARG A 106 -4.41 -9.03 -12.47
CA ARG A 106 -3.82 -10.15 -13.21
C ARG A 106 -4.48 -11.49 -12.91
N THR A 107 -4.81 -11.76 -11.66
CA THR A 107 -5.40 -13.05 -11.28
C THR A 107 -6.80 -13.25 -11.90
N PRO A 108 -7.72 -12.26 -11.89
CA PRO A 108 -8.98 -12.35 -12.63
C PRO A 108 -8.81 -12.56 -14.14
N GLU A 109 -7.83 -11.91 -14.77
CA GLU A 109 -7.50 -12.12 -16.19
C GLU A 109 -7.07 -13.56 -16.45
N ASP A 110 -6.11 -14.07 -15.67
CA ASP A 110 -5.57 -15.42 -15.80
C ASP A 110 -6.65 -16.49 -15.56
N ARG A 111 -7.54 -16.24 -14.60
CA ARG A 111 -8.67 -17.12 -14.27
C ARG A 111 -9.89 -16.93 -15.18
N LYS A 112 -9.85 -15.95 -16.10
CA LYS A 112 -10.97 -15.58 -16.99
C LYS A 112 -12.28 -15.30 -16.23
N LEU A 113 -12.19 -14.58 -15.12
CA LEU A 113 -13.37 -14.20 -14.35
C LEU A 113 -14.26 -13.24 -15.15
N PRO A 114 -15.60 -13.32 -15.06
CA PRO A 114 -16.52 -12.62 -15.95
C PRO A 114 -16.45 -11.08 -15.85
N PHE A 115 -15.92 -10.55 -14.74
CA PHE A 115 -15.74 -9.12 -14.52
C PHE A 115 -14.31 -8.64 -14.78
N ALA A 116 -13.37 -9.49 -15.23
CA ALA A 116 -11.97 -9.11 -15.41
C ALA A 116 -11.79 -7.91 -16.36
N GLU A 117 -12.62 -7.81 -17.40
CA GLU A 117 -12.64 -6.69 -18.35
C GLU A 117 -13.23 -5.39 -17.76
N GLN A 118 -13.78 -5.43 -16.54
CA GLN A 118 -14.37 -4.28 -15.84
C GLN A 118 -13.43 -3.72 -14.75
N LEU A 119 -12.25 -4.32 -14.57
CA LEU A 119 -11.28 -3.88 -13.58
C LEU A 119 -10.37 -2.77 -14.12
N TYR A 120 -10.40 -1.63 -13.44
CA TYR A 120 -9.56 -0.47 -13.73
C TYR A 120 -8.50 -0.29 -12.64
N ILE A 121 -7.31 0.14 -13.03
CA ILE A 121 -6.24 0.53 -12.12
C ILE A 121 -6.16 2.06 -12.12
N SER A 122 -6.06 2.65 -10.93
CA SER A 122 -5.91 4.09 -10.78
C SER A 122 -4.87 4.41 -9.71
N PRO A 123 -4.25 5.60 -9.74
CA PRO A 123 -3.43 6.03 -8.62
C PRO A 123 -4.29 6.17 -7.37
N ILE A 124 -3.68 6.02 -6.18
CA ILE A 124 -4.34 6.29 -4.91
C ILE A 124 -5.13 7.62 -5.00
N PRO A 125 -6.36 7.69 -4.45
CA PRO A 125 -7.12 8.92 -4.47
C PRO A 125 -6.35 10.07 -3.83
N ARG A 126 -6.45 11.27 -4.43
CA ARG A 126 -5.85 12.48 -3.83
C ARG A 126 -6.59 12.85 -2.54
N GLY A 127 -5.85 13.05 -1.46
CA GLY A 127 -6.38 13.63 -0.22
C GLY A 127 -6.20 15.15 -0.17
N PRO A 128 -6.57 15.78 0.95
CA PRO A 128 -6.51 17.24 1.09
C PRO A 128 -5.08 17.80 1.03
N ALA A 129 -4.07 17.01 1.40
CA ALA A 129 -2.68 17.48 1.42
C ALA A 129 -1.87 16.98 0.22
N ALA A 130 -2.05 15.72 -0.18
CA ALA A 130 -1.22 15.09 -1.20
C ALA A 130 -1.93 13.95 -1.92
N ARG A 131 -1.29 13.46 -2.99
CA ARG A 131 -1.55 12.15 -3.56
C ARG A 131 -0.25 11.35 -3.47
N ARG A 132 -0.10 10.55 -2.40
CA ARG A 132 1.10 9.76 -2.15
C ARG A 132 0.75 8.41 -1.56
N GLY A 133 1.54 7.39 -1.87
CA GLY A 133 1.44 6.05 -1.31
C GLY A 133 2.78 5.33 -1.36
N PHE A 134 2.89 4.22 -0.64
CA PHE A 134 4.07 3.37 -0.71
C PHE A 134 4.13 2.58 -2.01
N GLU A 135 5.32 2.14 -2.41
CA GLU A 135 5.45 1.02 -3.33
C GLU A 135 4.84 -0.23 -2.67
N HIS A 136 3.99 -0.96 -3.39
CA HIS A 136 3.30 -2.12 -2.83
C HIS A 136 4.25 -3.33 -2.78
N VAL A 137 5.09 -3.31 -1.73
CA VAL A 137 6.29 -4.08 -1.37
C VAL A 137 7.52 -3.98 -2.28
N MET A 138 8.68 -3.81 -1.66
CA MET A 138 10.00 -3.85 -2.30
C MET A 138 10.71 -5.15 -1.91
N GLY A 139 11.16 -5.92 -2.90
CA GLY A 139 12.03 -7.08 -2.68
C GLY A 139 13.47 -6.62 -2.40
N CYS A 140 14.03 -7.00 -1.26
CA CYS A 140 15.44 -6.78 -0.95
C CYS A 140 16.20 -8.10 -1.06
N TYR A 141 17.18 -8.16 -1.95
CA TYR A 141 18.09 -9.30 -2.05
C TYR A 141 19.26 -9.15 -1.09
N THR A 142 19.59 -10.22 -0.36
CA THR A 142 20.73 -10.23 0.56
C THR A 142 21.54 -11.51 0.37
N ILE A 143 22.86 -11.42 0.57
CA ILE A 143 23.77 -12.57 0.55
C ILE A 143 24.29 -12.75 1.97
N TRP A 144 24.02 -13.92 2.55
CA TRP A 144 24.52 -14.27 3.87
C TRP A 144 26.05 -14.32 3.89
N LYS A 145 26.66 -13.83 4.97
CA LYS A 145 28.12 -13.89 5.14
C LYS A 145 28.68 -15.32 5.14
N PHE A 146 27.86 -16.30 5.53
CA PHE A 146 28.19 -17.72 5.56
C PHE A 146 27.78 -18.49 4.30
N ALA A 147 27.34 -17.80 3.22
CA ALA A 147 26.99 -18.47 1.98
C ALA A 147 28.17 -19.30 1.45
N LYS A 148 27.92 -20.56 1.07
CA LYS A 148 28.97 -21.46 0.56
C LYS A 148 29.51 -21.05 -0.82
N ASN A 149 28.71 -20.31 -1.60
CA ASN A 149 29.08 -19.81 -2.91
C ASN A 149 28.65 -18.35 -3.10
N PRO A 150 29.33 -17.40 -2.42
CA PRO A 150 28.98 -15.98 -2.51
C PRO A 150 29.27 -15.40 -3.90
N ALA A 151 30.21 -15.97 -4.65
CA ALA A 151 30.55 -15.55 -6.01
C ALA A 151 29.38 -15.77 -6.98
N ALA A 152 28.80 -16.97 -7.00
CA ALA A 152 27.64 -17.26 -7.85
C ALA A 152 26.41 -16.44 -7.44
N ALA A 153 26.18 -16.23 -6.14
CA ALA A 153 25.08 -15.38 -5.67
C ALA A 153 25.22 -13.93 -6.15
N LYS A 154 26.43 -13.35 -6.07
CA LYS A 154 26.71 -12.01 -6.62
C LYS A 154 26.49 -11.96 -8.13
N LYS A 155 26.98 -12.98 -8.86
CA LYS A 155 26.79 -13.07 -10.31
C LYS A 155 25.31 -13.10 -10.66
N PHE A 156 24.52 -13.94 -9.98
CA PHE A 156 23.08 -14.03 -10.18
C PHE A 156 22.38 -12.68 -9.99
N LEU A 157 22.69 -11.95 -8.91
CA LEU A 157 22.09 -10.64 -8.67
C LEU A 157 22.49 -9.63 -9.75
N ALA A 158 23.76 -9.57 -10.14
CA ALA A 158 24.21 -8.70 -11.22
C ALA A 158 23.51 -9.03 -12.55
N ASP A 159 23.41 -10.32 -12.90
CA ASP A 159 22.71 -10.76 -14.11
C ASP A 159 21.22 -10.38 -14.05
N LEU A 160 20.57 -10.54 -12.90
CA LEU A 160 19.16 -10.17 -12.69
C LEU A 160 18.97 -8.65 -12.83
N GLU A 161 19.83 -7.84 -12.22
CA GLU A 161 19.76 -6.37 -12.27
C GLU A 161 19.92 -5.84 -13.71
N ILE A 162 20.92 -6.34 -14.44
CA ILE A 162 21.20 -5.97 -15.83
C ILE A 162 20.05 -6.36 -16.76
N ASN A 163 19.43 -7.53 -16.52
CA ASN A 163 18.35 -8.08 -17.34
C ASN A 163 16.96 -7.92 -16.69
N TYR A 164 16.76 -6.89 -15.87
CA TYR A 164 15.52 -6.78 -15.09
C TYR A 164 14.29 -6.48 -15.96
N LYS A 165 14.49 -5.97 -17.18
CA LYS A 165 13.41 -5.81 -18.16
C LYS A 165 12.70 -7.16 -18.40
N GLU A 166 13.44 -8.24 -18.52
CA GLU A 166 12.94 -9.58 -18.76
C GLU A 166 12.12 -10.06 -17.54
N ALA A 167 12.61 -9.81 -16.32
CA ALA A 167 11.88 -10.10 -15.08
C ALA A 167 10.58 -9.28 -14.96
N PHE A 168 10.60 -8.00 -15.35
CA PHE A 168 9.42 -7.14 -15.39
C PHE A 168 8.36 -7.67 -16.37
N ILE A 169 8.76 -8.09 -17.56
CA ILE A 169 7.83 -8.66 -18.56
C ILE A 169 7.31 -10.03 -18.10
N ALA A 170 8.18 -10.93 -17.64
CA ALA A 170 7.82 -12.27 -17.19
C ALA A 170 6.84 -12.24 -15.99
N SER A 171 6.98 -11.25 -15.12
CA SER A 171 6.05 -11.02 -14.00
C SER A 171 4.74 -10.31 -14.40
N LYS A 172 4.46 -10.14 -15.70
CA LYS A 172 3.30 -9.41 -16.21
C LYS A 172 3.17 -7.99 -15.62
N PHE A 173 4.32 -7.31 -15.49
CA PHE A 173 4.48 -5.97 -14.93
C PHE A 173 4.38 -5.85 -13.41
N TYR A 174 4.28 -6.97 -12.68
CA TYR A 174 4.15 -6.97 -11.22
C TYR A 174 5.44 -6.51 -10.53
N ASN A 175 6.58 -7.08 -10.95
CA ASN A 175 7.89 -6.73 -10.41
C ASN A 175 8.43 -5.48 -11.10
N PHE A 176 7.97 -4.32 -10.63
CA PHE A 176 8.34 -3.04 -11.23
C PHE A 176 9.86 -2.77 -11.12
N PRO A 177 10.55 -2.30 -12.18
CA PRO A 177 12.00 -2.07 -12.12
C PRO A 177 12.37 -0.97 -11.12
N SER A 178 13.25 -1.31 -10.18
CA SER A 178 13.76 -0.39 -9.15
C SER A 178 15.27 -0.15 -9.21
N PHE A 179 16.02 -0.97 -9.97
CA PHE A 179 17.45 -0.78 -10.15
C PHE A 179 17.76 0.39 -11.10
N PRO A 180 18.78 1.21 -10.81
CA PRO A 180 19.18 2.31 -11.69
C PRO A 180 19.46 1.83 -13.12
N GLY A 181 18.79 2.45 -14.10
CA GLY A 181 19.00 2.13 -15.52
C GLY A 181 18.35 0.84 -16.03
N ALA A 182 17.75 0.01 -15.17
CA ALA A 182 17.23 -1.30 -15.55
C ALA A 182 16.19 -1.26 -16.68
N TYR A 183 15.21 -0.35 -16.61
CA TYR A 183 14.27 -0.16 -17.72
C TYR A 183 13.65 1.25 -17.69
N PRO A 184 13.84 2.09 -18.74
CA PRO A 184 13.31 3.45 -18.75
C PRO A 184 11.77 3.51 -18.68
N PHE A 185 11.24 4.43 -17.87
CA PHE A 185 9.79 4.64 -17.72
C PHE A 185 9.03 4.83 -19.04
N SER A 186 9.62 5.50 -20.03
CA SER A 186 9.00 5.68 -21.36
C SER A 186 8.78 4.35 -22.08
N LYS A 187 9.75 3.42 -21.98
CA LYS A 187 9.65 2.08 -22.55
C LYS A 187 8.68 1.21 -21.75
N ILE A 188 8.68 1.30 -20.41
CA ILE A 188 7.67 0.66 -19.54
C ILE A 188 6.25 1.10 -19.94
N LYS A 189 6.02 2.40 -20.10
CA LYS A 189 4.71 2.95 -20.46
C LYS A 189 4.25 2.44 -21.83
N LYS A 190 5.18 2.37 -22.80
CA LYS A 190 4.89 1.84 -24.14
C LYS A 190 4.44 0.38 -24.08
N ILE A 191 5.22 -0.50 -23.43
CA ILE A 191 4.89 -1.93 -23.38
C ILE A 191 3.63 -2.21 -22.54
N ALA A 192 3.45 -1.51 -21.43
CA ALA A 192 2.23 -1.63 -20.61
C ALA A 192 0.96 -1.15 -21.34
N GLY A 193 1.13 -0.25 -22.33
CA GLY A 193 0.05 0.19 -23.22
C GLY A 193 -0.34 -0.81 -24.30
N GLN A 194 0.55 -1.77 -24.59
CA GLN A 194 0.33 -2.84 -25.56
C GLN A 194 -0.24 -4.10 -24.92
N ASP A 195 -0.57 -4.06 -23.61
CA ASP A 195 -1.21 -5.18 -22.94
C ASP A 195 -2.56 -5.50 -23.61
N PRO A 196 -2.83 -6.76 -23.98
CA PRO A 196 -4.02 -7.12 -24.75
C PRO A 196 -5.30 -7.10 -23.91
N HIS A 197 -5.22 -7.11 -22.57
CA HIS A 197 -6.40 -7.21 -21.73
C HIS A 197 -7.21 -5.91 -21.71
N LYS A 198 -8.53 -6.03 -21.78
CA LYS A 198 -9.45 -4.89 -21.62
C LYS A 198 -9.58 -4.50 -20.14
N PRO A 199 -9.82 -3.22 -19.82
CA PRO A 199 -9.76 -2.07 -20.73
C PRO A 199 -8.34 -1.83 -21.24
N HIS A 200 -8.19 -1.63 -22.56
CA HIS A 200 -6.89 -1.49 -23.18
C HIS A 200 -6.11 -0.31 -22.58
N GLY A 201 -4.81 -0.52 -22.35
CA GLY A 201 -3.93 0.50 -21.77
C GLY A 201 -4.05 0.70 -20.25
N LYS A 202 -4.87 -0.09 -19.53
CA LYS A 202 -5.04 0.07 -18.08
C LYS A 202 -3.75 -0.01 -17.25
N TYR A 203 -2.73 -0.72 -17.74
CA TYR A 203 -1.44 -0.85 -17.07
C TYR A 203 -0.49 0.33 -17.31
N GLN A 204 -0.77 1.25 -18.25
CA GLN A 204 0.05 2.44 -18.46
C GLN A 204 0.09 3.37 -17.25
N VAL A 205 -0.94 3.30 -16.40
CA VAL A 205 -1.03 4.12 -15.19
C VAL A 205 0.09 3.80 -14.19
N LEU A 206 0.67 2.60 -14.24
CA LEU A 206 1.71 2.16 -13.31
C LEU A 206 2.96 3.04 -13.37
N THR A 207 3.37 3.48 -14.57
CA THR A 207 4.50 4.42 -14.68
C THR A 207 4.18 5.76 -14.06
N THR A 208 2.94 6.23 -14.19
CA THR A 208 2.50 7.49 -13.58
C THR A 208 2.50 7.38 -12.06
N ILE A 209 2.03 6.24 -11.52
CA ILE A 209 2.04 5.95 -10.09
C ILE A 209 3.48 5.97 -9.55
N ALA A 210 4.36 5.17 -10.15
CA ALA A 210 5.75 5.04 -9.75
C ALA A 210 6.52 6.37 -9.83
N GLN A 211 6.30 7.18 -10.87
CA GLN A 211 7.04 8.43 -11.07
C GLN A 211 6.57 9.58 -10.18
N LYS A 212 5.27 9.64 -9.84
CA LYS A 212 4.67 10.85 -9.25
C LYS A 212 4.16 10.69 -7.84
N TYR A 213 3.76 9.49 -7.46
CA TYR A 213 2.95 9.27 -6.25
C TYR A 213 3.56 8.25 -5.29
N THR A 214 4.59 7.52 -5.71
CA THR A 214 5.25 6.50 -4.89
C THR A 214 6.39 7.09 -4.08
N VAL A 215 6.45 6.72 -2.79
CA VAL A 215 7.54 7.03 -1.86
C VAL A 215 7.88 5.79 -1.05
N ASN A 216 9.09 5.70 -0.51
CA ASN A 216 9.54 4.56 0.29
C ASN A 216 8.78 4.41 1.62
N PRO A 217 8.66 3.19 2.18
CA PRO A 217 8.31 2.97 3.57
C PRO A 217 9.25 3.76 4.48
N GLY A 218 8.67 4.54 5.39
CA GLY A 218 9.39 5.45 6.28
C GLY A 218 9.44 6.92 5.82
N TYR A 219 8.92 7.24 4.64
CA TYR A 219 8.78 8.63 4.18
C TYR A 219 8.08 9.52 5.24
N PRO A 220 8.50 10.79 5.45
CA PRO A 220 9.54 11.56 4.73
C PRO A 220 10.99 11.19 5.05
N GLY A 221 11.24 10.39 6.10
CA GLY A 221 12.54 9.77 6.31
C GLY A 221 12.72 8.50 5.48
N HIS A 222 13.47 7.55 6.03
CA HIS A 222 13.65 6.21 5.47
C HIS A 222 13.28 5.10 6.45
N SER A 223 13.12 3.89 5.92
CA SER A 223 12.94 2.68 6.74
C SER A 223 14.11 2.51 7.70
N ASN A 224 13.80 2.08 8.92
CA ASN A 224 14.76 1.84 9.98
C ASN A 224 14.21 0.78 10.95
N ALA A 225 15.00 0.39 11.96
CA ALA A 225 14.61 -0.68 12.89
C ALA A 225 13.31 -0.37 13.66
N ALA A 226 13.08 0.89 14.04
CA ALA A 226 11.87 1.29 14.74
C ALA A 226 10.63 1.30 13.86
N PHE A 227 10.74 1.83 12.64
CA PHE A 227 9.67 1.78 11.65
C PHE A 227 9.32 0.34 11.31
N GLY A 228 10.31 -0.53 11.10
CA GLY A 228 10.12 -1.96 10.83
C GLY A 228 9.39 -2.68 11.96
N GLU A 229 9.74 -2.43 13.21
CA GLU A 229 9.02 -3.02 14.34
C GLU A 229 7.57 -2.50 14.45
N MET A 230 7.36 -1.19 14.36
CA MET A 230 6.01 -0.59 14.36
C MET A 230 5.14 -1.18 13.25
N PHE A 231 5.73 -1.30 12.04
CA PHE A 231 5.10 -1.89 10.87
C PHE A 231 4.68 -3.33 11.14
N SER A 232 5.60 -4.16 11.64
CA SER A 232 5.35 -5.59 11.93
C SER A 232 4.31 -5.82 13.04
N LYS A 233 4.10 -4.83 13.92
CA LYS A 233 3.09 -4.85 14.98
C LYS A 233 1.73 -4.30 14.54
N PHE A 234 1.60 -3.85 13.29
CA PHE A 234 0.36 -3.35 12.71
C PHE A 234 -0.30 -2.24 13.55
N LEU A 235 0.51 -1.34 14.12
CA LEU A 235 -0.01 -0.28 15.01
C LEU A 235 -0.93 0.70 14.28
N ILE A 236 -0.68 0.95 12.99
CA ILE A 236 -1.52 1.84 12.18
C ILE A 236 -2.89 1.19 11.87
N PRO A 237 -2.99 -0.04 11.31
CA PRO A 237 -4.28 -0.72 11.17
C PRO A 237 -5.07 -0.81 12.46
N LYS A 238 -4.41 -1.18 13.57
CA LYS A 238 -5.05 -1.22 14.89
C LYS A 238 -5.65 0.14 15.27
N MET A 239 -4.93 1.25 15.05
CA MET A 239 -5.43 2.60 15.33
C MET A 239 -6.72 2.91 14.57
N PHE A 240 -6.76 2.62 13.26
CA PHE A 240 -7.96 2.84 12.44
C PHE A 240 -9.11 1.93 12.88
N ALA A 241 -8.85 0.64 13.09
CA ALA A 241 -9.87 -0.34 13.46
C ALA A 241 -10.56 0.01 14.78
N GLN A 242 -9.82 0.49 15.80
CA GLN A 242 -10.41 0.90 17.08
C GLN A 242 -11.47 2.00 16.91
N VAL A 243 -11.29 2.90 15.95
CA VAL A 243 -12.23 4.00 15.72
C VAL A 243 -13.38 3.56 14.83
N SER A 244 -13.09 2.84 13.75
CA SER A 244 -14.12 2.30 12.86
C SER A 244 -15.09 1.38 13.62
N GLN A 245 -14.57 0.57 14.55
CA GLN A 245 -15.38 -0.31 15.42
C GLN A 245 -16.05 0.44 16.61
N GLY A 246 -15.88 1.76 16.72
CA GLY A 246 -16.50 2.58 17.78
C GLY A 246 -15.94 2.35 19.19
N LYS A 247 -14.77 1.71 19.31
CA LYS A 247 -14.13 1.40 20.60
C LYS A 247 -13.41 2.60 21.21
N MET A 248 -12.96 3.54 20.39
CA MET A 248 -12.24 4.73 20.81
C MET A 248 -12.63 5.93 19.93
N SER A 249 -12.51 7.14 20.49
CA SER A 249 -12.48 8.35 19.66
C SER A 249 -11.21 8.38 18.81
N ALA A 250 -11.23 9.08 17.67
CA ALA A 250 -10.02 9.25 16.85
C ALA A 250 -8.88 9.92 17.61
N ALA A 251 -9.16 10.88 18.50
CA ALA A 251 -8.14 11.55 19.30
C ALA A 251 -7.46 10.59 20.29
N ASP A 252 -8.25 9.71 20.92
CA ASP A 252 -7.73 8.73 21.88
C ASP A 252 -6.95 7.63 21.18
N ALA A 253 -7.46 7.11 20.05
CA ALA A 253 -6.77 6.09 19.25
C ALA A 253 -5.42 6.60 18.73
N VAL A 254 -5.38 7.83 18.20
CA VAL A 254 -4.12 8.47 17.76
C VAL A 254 -3.17 8.68 18.93
N SER A 255 -3.67 9.08 20.10
CA SER A 255 -2.83 9.26 21.29
C SER A 255 -2.26 7.94 21.80
N ALA A 256 -3.05 6.86 21.80
CA ALA A 256 -2.60 5.53 22.16
C ALA A 256 -1.56 4.99 21.17
N ALA A 257 -1.82 5.08 19.86
CA ALA A 257 -0.87 4.68 18.84
C ALA A 257 0.45 5.48 18.95
N ASN A 258 0.38 6.80 19.15
CA ASN A 258 1.57 7.61 19.36
C ASN A 258 2.41 7.14 20.55
N ARG A 259 1.78 6.82 21.70
CA ARG A 259 2.51 6.31 22.87
C ARG A 259 3.24 5.01 22.56
N ASP A 260 2.56 4.07 21.92
CA ASP A 260 3.13 2.76 21.58
C ASP A 260 4.29 2.91 20.56
N ILE A 261 4.13 3.79 19.57
CA ILE A 261 5.16 4.11 18.57
C ILE A 261 6.36 4.80 19.23
N GLN A 262 6.14 5.78 20.11
CA GLN A 262 7.21 6.46 20.85
C GLN A 262 8.05 5.50 21.70
N ALA A 263 7.40 4.52 22.34
CA ALA A 263 8.11 3.49 23.11
C ALA A 263 9.05 2.66 22.22
N ILE A 264 8.60 2.27 21.04
CA ILE A 264 9.42 1.54 20.05
C ILE A 264 10.60 2.42 19.59
N TYR A 265 10.36 3.67 19.20
CA TYR A 265 11.41 4.57 18.73
C TYR A 265 12.43 4.88 19.83
N THR A 266 11.99 5.09 21.07
CA THR A 266 12.88 5.29 22.22
C THR A 266 13.78 4.07 22.44
N LYS A 267 13.21 2.86 22.35
CA LYS A 267 13.97 1.61 22.49
C LYS A 267 15.10 1.52 21.45
N TRP A 268 14.79 1.76 20.17
CA TRP A 268 15.78 1.65 19.10
C TRP A 268 16.81 2.78 19.10
N ARG A 269 16.43 3.99 19.55
CA ARG A 269 17.36 5.10 19.73
C ARG A 269 18.36 4.80 20.85
N LYS A 270 17.91 4.25 21.97
CA LYS A 270 18.80 3.78 23.05
C LYS A 270 19.76 2.68 22.57
N ALA A 271 19.35 1.87 21.61
CA ALA A 271 20.19 0.83 21.00
C ALA A 271 21.12 1.34 19.88
N GLY A 272 21.12 2.64 19.56
CA GLY A 272 21.92 3.23 18.49
C GLY A 272 21.57 2.68 17.09
N LYS A 273 20.31 2.29 16.87
CA LYS A 273 19.83 1.76 15.58
C LYS A 273 18.96 2.75 14.80
N ILE A 274 18.65 3.89 15.41
CA ILE A 274 18.04 5.08 14.80
C ILE A 274 18.58 6.34 15.49
#